data_AF-A0A8T0HH49-F1
#
_entry.id   AF-A0A8T0HH49-F1
#
_cell.length_a   1.000
_cell.length_b   1.000
_cell.length_c   1.000
_cell.angle_alpha   90.00
_cell.angle_beta   90.00
_cell.angle_gamma   90.00
#
_symmetry.space_group_name_H-M   'P 1'
#
loop_
_entity.id
_entity.type
_entity.pdbx_description
1 polymer ?
#
loop_
_entity_poly.entity_id
_entity_poly.type
_entity_poly.pdbx_seq_one_letter_code
_entity_poly.pdbx_strand_id
1 'polypeptide(L)'
;MPPAAEPQVLEFLNQVRNEGGVVFAGLAEKAYGGADEKAAEAAYELAWEELHAAPWDNVPVVWRDAFALSCLSLASCHRRANRPVEALKVLDLGVIMGGPHFRTELDSSLQSIASATGTAKGLETSNGLHHRSHPQVALPNLQDMHLSKNKEGQMLQDVNNASFF
;
A
#
# COMPACT_ATOMS: atom_id res chain seq x y z
N MET A 1 14.50 14.07 0.04
CA MET A 1 14.22 13.03 -0.97
C MET A 1 14.46 13.65 -2.34
N PRO A 2 15.51 13.22 -3.05
CA PRO A 2 15.72 13.62 -4.43
C PRO A 2 14.63 13.00 -5.31
N PRO A 3 14.05 13.76 -6.25
CA PRO A 3 13.17 13.18 -7.27
C PRO A 3 13.98 12.32 -8.24
N ALA A 4 13.30 11.47 -9.02
CA ALA A 4 13.87 10.85 -10.22
C ALA A 4 14.45 11.92 -11.15
N ALA A 5 15.42 11.56 -11.99
CA ALA A 5 16.06 12.54 -12.87
C ALA A 5 15.05 13.10 -13.88
N GLU A 6 14.98 14.42 -14.03
CA GLU A 6 13.98 15.08 -14.89
C GLU A 6 14.00 14.58 -16.34
N PRO A 7 15.15 14.38 -17.01
CA PRO A 7 15.17 13.84 -18.38
C PRO A 7 14.61 12.42 -18.48
N GLN A 8 14.86 11.57 -17.47
CA GLN A 8 14.32 10.22 -17.40
C GLN A 8 12.79 10.26 -17.27
N VAL A 9 12.28 11.14 -16.41
CA VAL A 9 10.84 11.32 -16.23
C VAL A 9 10.19 11.81 -17.51
N LEU A 10 10.74 12.83 -18.17
CA LEU A 10 10.16 13.36 -19.41
C LEU A 10 10.13 12.31 -20.53
N GLU A 11 11.20 11.53 -20.69
CA GLU A 11 11.23 10.45 -21.67
C GLU A 11 10.18 9.38 -21.37
N PHE A 12 10.06 8.97 -20.09
CA PHE A 12 9.01 8.06 -19.66
C PHE A 12 7.60 8.62 -19.92
N LEU A 13 7.36 9.90 -19.65
CA LEU A 13 6.05 10.50 -19.90
C LEU A 13 5.70 10.59 -21.39
N ASN A 14 6.70 10.71 -22.27
CA ASN A 14 6.48 10.56 -23.71
C ASN A 14 6.04 9.14 -24.07
N GLN A 15 6.65 8.11 -23.45
CA GLN A 15 6.20 6.74 -23.62
C GLN A 15 4.74 6.55 -23.15
N VAL A 16 4.39 7.05 -21.97
CA VAL A 16 3.01 6.96 -21.44
C VAL A 16 2.01 7.63 -22.39
N ARG A 17 2.36 8.79 -22.98
CA ARG A 17 1.52 9.47 -23.99
C ARG A 17 1.29 8.58 -25.22
N ASN A 18 2.32 7.88 -25.69
CA ASN A 18 2.22 6.98 -26.85
C ASN A 18 1.32 5.77 -26.57
N GLU A 19 1.18 5.37 -25.30
CA GLU A 19 0.27 4.30 -24.87
C GLU A 19 -1.15 4.82 -24.52
N GLY A 20 -1.44 6.09 -24.80
CA GLY A 20 -2.76 6.70 -24.60
C GLY A 20 -2.93 7.44 -23.26
N GLY A 21 -1.94 7.42 -22.38
CA GLY A 21 -1.96 8.04 -21.05
C GLY A 21 -1.74 9.56 -21.04
N VAL A 22 -2.29 10.30 -22.00
CA VAL A 22 -2.05 11.76 -22.16
C VAL A 22 -2.47 12.55 -20.92
N VAL A 23 -3.59 12.19 -20.28
CA VAL A 23 -4.08 12.84 -19.07
C VAL A 23 -3.13 12.57 -17.90
N PHE A 24 -2.72 11.31 -17.71
CA PHE A 24 -1.73 10.94 -16.70
C PHE A 24 -0.44 11.75 -16.89
N ALA A 25 0.10 11.81 -18.11
CA ALA A 25 1.36 12.49 -18.37
C ALA A 25 1.29 13.99 -18.02
N GLY A 26 0.20 14.67 -18.37
CA GLY A 26 0.02 16.08 -18.00
C GLY A 26 -0.16 16.31 -16.49
N LEU A 27 -0.75 15.36 -15.77
CA LEU A 27 -0.84 15.41 -14.30
C LEU A 27 0.53 15.13 -13.65
N ALA A 28 1.26 14.11 -14.13
CA ALA A 28 2.57 13.74 -13.64
C ALA A 28 3.61 14.85 -13.84
N GLU A 29 3.58 15.57 -14.98
CA GLU A 29 4.42 16.75 -15.21
C GLU A 29 4.17 17.84 -14.18
N LYS A 30 2.90 18.14 -13.87
CA LYS A 30 2.54 19.12 -12.82
C LYS A 30 2.93 18.66 -11.42
N ALA A 31 2.82 17.36 -11.18
CA ALA A 31 3.12 16.73 -9.90
C ALA A 31 4.62 16.56 -9.64
N TYR A 32 5.45 16.61 -10.68
CA TYR A 32 6.88 16.27 -10.61
C TYR A 32 7.61 17.02 -9.48
N GLY A 33 8.48 16.29 -8.77
CA GLY A 33 9.17 16.80 -7.58
C GLY A 33 8.25 17.05 -6.37
N GLY A 34 6.96 16.69 -6.47
CA GLY A 34 5.93 17.02 -5.50
C GLY A 34 5.48 18.48 -5.58
N ALA A 35 5.52 19.11 -6.77
CA ALA A 35 5.22 20.53 -6.95
C ALA A 35 3.73 20.88 -6.73
N ASP A 36 2.82 20.00 -7.17
CA ASP A 36 1.37 20.14 -7.04
C ASP A 36 0.77 18.85 -6.44
N GLU A 37 0.26 18.95 -5.21
CA GLU A 37 -0.33 17.81 -4.50
C GLU A 37 -1.61 17.30 -5.14
N LYS A 38 -2.46 18.18 -5.67
CA LYS A 38 -3.71 17.76 -6.32
C LYS A 38 -3.43 17.02 -7.62
N ALA A 39 -2.44 17.50 -8.38
CA ALA A 39 -2.00 16.81 -9.58
C ALA A 39 -1.37 15.44 -9.23
N ALA A 40 -0.60 15.36 -8.14
CA ALA A 40 0.01 14.11 -7.68
C ALA A 40 -1.05 13.07 -7.27
N GLU A 41 -2.06 13.49 -6.52
CA GLU A 41 -3.18 12.64 -6.11
C GLU A 41 -3.98 12.16 -7.33
N ALA A 42 -4.32 13.06 -8.25
CA ALA A 42 -5.03 12.67 -9.47
C ALA A 42 -4.22 11.72 -10.37
N ALA A 43 -2.91 11.92 -10.50
CA ALA A 43 -2.04 11.00 -11.23
C ALA A 43 -1.95 9.62 -10.55
N TYR A 44 -1.91 9.60 -9.22
CA TYR A 44 -1.90 8.38 -8.42
C TYR A 44 -3.18 7.57 -8.59
N GLU A 45 -4.35 8.20 -8.44
CA GLU A 45 -5.64 7.53 -8.60
C GLU A 45 -5.85 7.02 -10.03
N LEU A 46 -5.50 7.81 -11.05
CA LEU A 46 -5.59 7.37 -12.45
C LEU A 46 -4.71 6.14 -12.70
N ALA A 47 -3.44 6.18 -12.30
CA ALA A 47 -2.57 5.02 -12.45
C ALA A 47 -3.08 3.80 -11.66
N TRP A 48 -3.66 4.02 -10.48
CA TRP A 48 -4.28 2.95 -9.69
C TRP A 48 -5.44 2.29 -10.42
N GLU A 49 -6.32 3.07 -11.06
CA GLU A 49 -7.42 2.55 -11.88
C GLU A 49 -6.89 1.70 -13.04
N GLU A 50 -5.84 2.16 -13.73
CA GLU A 50 -5.21 1.43 -14.84
C GLU A 50 -4.58 0.10 -14.38
N LEU A 51 -3.97 0.05 -13.18
CA LEU A 51 -3.49 -1.21 -12.61
C LEU A 51 -4.60 -2.22 -12.33
N HIS A 52 -5.84 -1.76 -12.12
CA HIS A 52 -6.99 -2.59 -11.77
C HIS A 52 -7.92 -2.87 -12.95
N ALA A 53 -7.58 -2.38 -14.15
CA ALA A 53 -8.36 -2.60 -15.37
C ALA A 53 -8.24 -4.03 -15.92
N ALA A 54 -7.24 -4.80 -15.48
CA ALA A 54 -6.96 -6.16 -15.94
C ALA A 54 -6.35 -7.03 -14.83
N PRO A 55 -6.34 -8.37 -14.98
CA PRO A 55 -5.54 -9.24 -14.11
C PRO A 55 -4.08 -8.80 -14.09
N TRP A 56 -3.40 -8.93 -12.95
CA TRP A 56 -2.06 -8.39 -12.74
C TRP A 56 -1.09 -8.73 -13.88
N ASP A 57 -1.01 -10.00 -14.29
CA ASP A 57 -0.11 -10.46 -15.35
C ASP A 57 -0.35 -9.83 -16.73
N ASN A 58 -1.52 -9.23 -16.94
CA ASN A 58 -1.91 -8.55 -18.17
C ASN A 58 -1.81 -7.01 -18.07
N VAL A 59 -1.49 -6.47 -16.89
CA VAL A 59 -1.30 -5.02 -16.70
C VAL A 59 -0.02 -4.58 -17.44
N PRO A 60 -0.10 -3.62 -18.38
CA PRO A 60 1.07 -3.12 -19.09
C PRO A 60 2.12 -2.57 -18.14
N VAL A 61 3.40 -2.86 -18.41
CA VAL A 61 4.52 -2.42 -17.57
C VAL A 61 4.56 -0.88 -17.46
N VAL A 62 4.19 -0.16 -18.52
CA VAL A 62 4.12 1.31 -18.51
C VAL A 62 3.22 1.83 -17.39
N TRP A 63 2.12 1.15 -17.10
CA TRP A 63 1.16 1.60 -16.07
C TRP A 63 1.66 1.26 -14.67
N ARG A 64 2.43 0.18 -14.53
CA ARG A 64 3.16 -0.13 -13.29
C ARG A 64 4.24 0.91 -13.01
N ASP A 65 4.99 1.30 -14.04
CA ASP A 65 6.00 2.35 -13.94
C ASP A 65 5.35 3.73 -13.67
N ALA A 66 4.19 3.99 -14.28
CA ALA A 66 3.41 5.22 -14.06
C ALA A 66 2.93 5.31 -12.60
N PHE A 67 2.46 4.19 -12.05
CA PHE A 67 2.09 4.10 -10.65
C PHE A 67 3.29 4.32 -9.71
N ALA A 68 4.46 3.76 -10.03
CA ALA A 68 5.68 4.03 -9.26
C ALA A 68 6.05 5.54 -9.24
N LEU A 69 5.96 6.21 -10.40
CA LEU A 69 6.24 7.65 -10.52
C LEU A 69 5.24 8.51 -9.75
N SER A 70 3.95 8.16 -9.79
CA SER A 70 2.91 8.90 -9.05
C SER A 70 3.08 8.73 -7.54
N CYS A 71 3.46 7.53 -7.06
CA CYS A 71 3.82 7.28 -5.67
C CYS A 71 4.99 8.17 -5.21
N LEU A 72 6.05 8.30 -6.01
CA LEU A 72 7.18 9.19 -5.69
C LEU A 72 6.75 10.65 -5.58
N SER A 73 5.92 11.12 -6.50
CA SER A 73 5.43 12.50 -6.52
C SER A 73 4.54 12.80 -5.32
N LEU A 74 3.56 11.94 -5.04
CA LEU A 74 2.63 12.10 -3.92
C LEU A 74 3.33 11.95 -2.56
N ALA A 75 4.27 11.01 -2.42
CA ALA A 75 5.10 10.90 -1.22
C ALA A 75 5.97 12.14 -1.00
N SER A 76 6.48 12.77 -2.08
CA SER A 76 7.19 14.05 -1.97
C SER A 76 6.27 15.15 -1.41
N CYS A 77 5.02 15.24 -1.88
CA CYS A 77 4.01 16.17 -1.35
C CYS A 77 3.74 15.93 0.14
N HIS A 78 3.47 14.68 0.54
CA HIS A 78 3.24 14.32 1.93
C HIS A 78 4.44 14.65 2.82
N ARG A 79 5.66 14.34 2.38
CA ARG A 79 6.89 14.69 3.11
C ARG A 79 7.03 16.21 3.29
N ARG A 80 6.78 17.01 2.24
CA ARG A 80 6.81 18.48 2.32
C ARG A 80 5.77 19.04 3.28
N ALA A 81 4.61 18.38 3.37
CA ALA A 81 3.54 18.69 4.32
C ALA A 81 3.77 18.12 5.73
N ASN A 82 4.97 17.62 6.05
CA ASN A 82 5.30 16.99 7.33
C ASN A 82 4.38 15.82 7.71
N ARG A 83 3.96 15.04 6.71
CA ARG A 83 3.14 13.81 6.81
C ARG A 83 3.97 12.57 6.43
N PRO A 84 4.96 12.18 7.25
CA PRO A 84 5.89 11.12 6.86
C PRO A 84 5.25 9.73 6.86
N VAL A 85 4.21 9.49 7.67
CA VAL A 85 3.51 8.19 7.71
C VAL A 85 2.74 7.97 6.41
N GLU A 86 2.07 9.00 5.91
CA GLU A 86 1.36 9.00 4.64
C GLU A 86 2.35 8.83 3.48
N ALA A 87 3.48 9.52 3.52
CA ALA A 87 4.54 9.35 2.53
C ALA A 87 5.06 7.90 2.48
N LEU A 88 5.30 7.28 3.64
CA LEU A 88 5.75 5.89 3.71
C LEU A 88 4.70 4.90 3.18
N LYS A 89 3.42 5.10 3.48
CA LYS A 89 2.34 4.25 2.95
C LYS A 89 2.29 4.26 1.43
N VAL A 90 2.37 5.46 0.83
CA VAL A 90 2.35 5.63 -0.63
C VAL A 90 3.59 5.00 -1.27
N LEU A 91 4.78 5.16 -0.65
CA LEU A 91 6.01 4.54 -1.16
C LEU A 91 5.99 3.01 -1.04
N ASP A 92 5.48 2.45 0.06
CA ASP A 92 5.35 1.00 0.25
C ASP A 92 4.47 0.38 -0.85
N LEU A 93 3.36 1.02 -1.16
CA LEU A 93 2.50 0.59 -2.25
C LEU A 93 3.20 0.70 -3.62
N GLY A 94 3.97 1.77 -3.85
CA GLY A 94 4.82 1.90 -5.02
C GLY A 94 5.88 0.79 -5.13
N VAL A 95 6.43 0.30 -4.03
CA VAL A 95 7.41 -0.81 -4.02
C VAL A 95 6.74 -2.15 -4.36
N ILE A 96 5.51 -2.37 -3.90
CA ILE A 96 4.75 -3.62 -4.11
C ILE A 96 4.15 -3.67 -5.52
N MET A 97 3.54 -2.57 -5.96
CA MET A 97 2.74 -2.48 -7.19
C MET A 97 3.45 -1.76 -8.34
N GLY A 98 4.56 -1.09 -8.07
CA GLY A 98 5.29 -0.35 -9.09
C GLY A 98 6.06 -1.26 -10.04
N GLY A 99 6.28 -0.74 -11.25
CA GLY A 99 7.17 -1.34 -12.23
C GLY A 99 8.65 -1.07 -11.91
N PRO A 100 9.58 -1.68 -12.66
CA PRO A 100 10.99 -1.62 -12.37
C PRO A 100 11.64 -0.26 -12.66
N HIS A 101 11.03 0.60 -13.48
CA HIS A 101 11.70 1.79 -14.03
C HIS A 101 12.15 2.80 -12.96
N PHE A 102 11.38 2.94 -11.87
CA PHE A 102 11.65 3.88 -10.78
C PHE A 102 11.95 3.20 -9.44
N ARG A 103 12.37 1.92 -9.49
CA ARG A 103 12.58 1.12 -8.28
C ARG A 103 13.68 1.68 -7.37
N THR A 104 14.78 2.11 -7.95
CA THR A 104 15.93 2.68 -7.21
C THR A 104 15.52 3.92 -6.43
N GLU A 105 14.70 4.78 -7.05
CA GLU A 105 14.19 6.02 -6.50
C GLU A 105 13.18 5.75 -5.38
N LEU A 106 12.29 4.77 -5.55
CA LEU A 106 11.37 4.31 -4.50
C LEU A 106 12.14 3.82 -3.27
N ASP A 107 13.10 2.90 -3.46
CA ASP A 107 13.88 2.33 -2.37
C ASP A 107 14.69 3.41 -1.64
N SER A 108 15.35 4.31 -2.39
CA SER A 108 16.11 5.44 -1.83
C SER A 108 15.21 6.42 -1.05
N SER A 109 14.00 6.66 -1.55
CA SER A 109 13.01 7.55 -0.91
C SER A 109 12.48 6.96 0.39
N LEU A 110 12.18 5.67 0.39
CA LEU A 110 11.72 4.93 1.56
C LEU A 110 12.78 4.96 2.67
N GLN A 111 14.04 4.65 2.33
CA GLN A 111 15.17 4.72 3.27
C GLN A 111 15.39 6.12 3.83
N SER A 112 15.30 7.15 2.97
CA SER A 112 15.47 8.55 3.39
C SER A 112 14.42 8.99 4.41
N ILE A 113 13.14 8.64 4.21
CA ILE A 113 12.05 9.03 5.10
C ILE A 113 12.06 8.18 6.39
N ALA A 114 12.31 6.86 6.29
CA ALA A 114 12.41 5.98 7.44
C ALA A 114 13.54 6.39 8.39
N SER A 115 14.70 6.77 7.84
CA SER A 115 15.84 7.25 8.65
C SER A 115 15.52 8.55 9.39
N ALA A 116 14.84 9.51 8.73
CA ALA A 116 14.46 10.79 9.33
C ALA A 116 13.39 10.64 10.43
N THR A 117 12.50 9.66 10.30
CA THR A 117 11.46 9.36 11.31
C THR A 117 12.01 8.55 12.50
N GLY A 118 12.98 7.67 12.27
CA GLY A 118 13.68 6.93 13.33
C GLY A 118 14.48 7.83 14.28
N THR A 119 15.05 8.93 13.79
CA THR A 119 15.80 9.90 14.61
C THR A 119 14.91 10.75 15.53
N ALA A 120 13.63 10.91 15.22
CA ALA A 120 12.72 11.77 15.99
C ALA A 120 12.17 11.11 17.27
N LYS A 121 12.21 9.78 17.39
CA LYS A 121 11.75 9.04 18.57
C LYS A 121 12.85 8.77 19.62
N GLY A 122 14.09 9.19 19.37
CA GLY A 122 15.26 8.83 20.17
C GLY A 122 15.67 9.82 21.28
N LEU A 123 14.92 10.90 21.51
CA LEU A 123 15.23 11.88 22.56
C LEU A 123 14.14 11.95 23.64
N GLU A 124 13.85 10.80 24.26
CA GLU A 124 13.29 10.78 25.61
C GLU A 124 14.32 10.14 26.54
N THR A 125 15.19 10.97 27.09
CA THR A 125 15.98 10.64 28.28
C THR A 125 15.15 11.00 29.52
N SER A 126 14.58 10.02 30.22
CA SER A 126 14.67 9.95 31.67
C SER A 126 14.18 8.60 32.23
N ASN A 127 15.15 7.86 32.76
CA ASN A 127 15.15 7.04 33.98
C ASN A 127 13.81 6.60 34.59
N GLY A 128 13.62 5.28 34.63
CA GLY A 128 12.62 4.65 35.50
C GLY A 128 12.51 3.14 35.31
N LEU A 129 13.40 2.40 35.99
CA LEU A 129 13.28 0.96 36.21
C LEU A 129 11.94 0.66 36.92
N HIS A 130 11.10 -0.23 36.40
CA HIS A 130 10.40 -1.23 37.24
C HIS A 130 9.85 -2.38 36.38
N HIS A 131 10.36 -3.56 36.71
CA HIS A 131 9.98 -4.89 36.27
C HIS A 131 8.46 -5.14 36.44
N ARG A 132 7.77 -5.54 35.38
CA ARG A 132 6.49 -6.24 35.48
C ARG A 132 6.42 -7.40 34.50
N SER A 133 6.46 -8.59 35.06
CA SER A 133 6.32 -9.89 34.39
C SER A 133 4.90 -10.01 33.80
N HIS A 134 4.79 -10.41 32.54
CA HIS A 134 3.55 -10.89 31.94
C HIS A 134 3.43 -12.41 32.12
N PRO A 135 2.25 -12.95 32.46
CA PRO A 135 2.02 -14.39 32.55
C PRO A 135 1.92 -15.02 31.15
N GLN A 136 2.59 -16.17 30.98
CA GLN A 136 2.51 -17.00 29.79
C GLN A 136 1.10 -17.58 29.65
N VAL A 137 0.44 -17.31 28.51
CA VAL A 137 -0.76 -18.03 28.09
C VAL A 137 -0.29 -19.35 27.48
N ALA A 138 -0.52 -20.45 28.19
CA ALA A 138 -0.25 -21.79 27.70
C ALA A 138 -1.24 -22.15 26.59
N LEU A 139 -0.72 -22.49 25.41
CA LEU A 139 -1.48 -23.13 24.34
C LEU A 139 -1.90 -24.54 24.81
N PRO A 140 -3.19 -24.93 24.68
CA PRO A 140 -3.62 -26.27 25.06
C PRO A 140 -3.09 -27.33 24.09
N ASN A 141 -2.66 -28.46 24.68
CA ASN A 141 -2.00 -29.59 24.04
C ASN A 141 -2.98 -30.41 23.17
N LEU A 142 -2.51 -30.93 22.04
CA LEU A 142 -3.32 -31.54 20.97
C LEU A 142 -3.84 -32.97 21.26
N GLN A 143 -3.90 -33.38 22.53
CA GLN A 143 -4.16 -34.78 22.91
C GLN A 143 -5.53 -35.03 23.57
N ASP A 144 -6.34 -33.99 23.80
CA ASP A 144 -7.66 -34.13 24.46
C ASP A 144 -8.85 -34.25 23.49
N MET A 145 -8.60 -34.54 22.21
CA MET A 145 -9.66 -34.62 21.20
C MET A 145 -10.16 -36.07 21.03
N HIS A 146 -10.74 -36.66 22.08
CA HIS A 146 -11.61 -37.83 21.91
C HIS A 146 -12.68 -37.96 23.01
N LEU A 147 -13.92 -38.15 22.52
CA LEU A 147 -15.18 -38.50 23.21
C LEU A 147 -15.96 -37.38 23.92
N SER A 148 -16.93 -36.82 23.18
CA SER A 148 -18.30 -36.74 23.70
C SER A 148 -19.28 -37.08 22.58
N LYS A 149 -19.92 -38.24 22.74
CA LYS A 149 -21.04 -38.72 21.91
C LYS A 149 -22.34 -38.26 22.57
N ASN A 150 -23.27 -37.84 21.72
CA ASN A 150 -24.73 -37.84 21.87
C ASN A 150 -25.36 -36.77 22.79
N LYS A 151 -26.17 -35.90 22.19
CA LYS A 151 -27.65 -35.96 22.22
C LYS A 151 -28.25 -34.60 21.82
N GLU A 152 -28.45 -34.33 20.53
CA GLU A 152 -29.48 -33.39 20.06
C GLU A 152 -29.96 -33.83 18.68
N GLY A 153 -30.88 -34.77 18.68
CA GLY A 153 -31.46 -35.36 17.47
C GLY A 153 -32.88 -35.81 17.73
N GLN A 154 -33.74 -34.92 18.24
CA GLN A 154 -35.19 -35.15 18.29
C GLN A 154 -35.95 -33.84 18.59
N MET A 155 -36.09 -32.95 17.60
CA MET A 155 -37.23 -32.03 17.48
C MET A 155 -37.10 -31.25 16.17
N LEU A 156 -37.44 -31.89 15.05
CA LEU A 156 -37.81 -31.25 13.78
C LEU A 156 -38.34 -32.33 12.82
N GLN A 157 -39.34 -33.07 13.29
CA GLN A 157 -40.28 -33.81 12.45
C GLN A 157 -41.65 -33.38 12.96
N ASP A 158 -42.21 -32.30 12.41
CA ASP A 158 -43.66 -32.03 12.45
C ASP A 158 -44.10 -30.78 11.64
N VAL A 159 -43.37 -30.41 10.58
CA VAL A 159 -43.87 -29.40 9.63
C VAL A 159 -43.52 -29.82 8.22
N ASN A 160 -44.16 -30.87 7.70
CA ASN A 160 -44.25 -31.17 6.26
C ASN A 160 -45.27 -32.28 5.99
N ASN A 161 -46.51 -32.15 6.49
CA ASN A 161 -47.62 -32.94 5.96
C ASN A 161 -49.00 -32.27 6.18
N ALA A 162 -49.30 -31.24 5.39
CA ALA A 162 -50.62 -30.71 5.03
C ALA A 162 -50.34 -29.62 3.98
N SER A 163 -50.80 -29.63 2.73
CA SER A 163 -52.03 -30.16 2.17
C SER A 163 -51.85 -30.39 0.67
N PHE A 164 -52.26 -31.56 0.17
CA PHE A 164 -52.81 -31.72 -1.17
C PHE A 164 -54.31 -31.96 -0.99
N PHE A 165 -55.11 -31.02 -1.50
CA PHE A 165 -56.49 -31.08 -2.04
C PHE A 165 -57.14 -29.71 -1.88
#